data_AF-K1SL23-F1
#
_entry.id   AF-K1SL23-F1
#
_cell.length_a   1.000
_cell.length_b   1.000
_cell.length_c   1.000
_cell.angle_alpha   90.00
_cell.angle_beta   90.00
_cell.angle_gamma   90.00
#
_symmetry.space_group_name_H-M   'P 1'
#
loop_
_entity.id
_entity.type
_entity.pdbx_description
1 polymer ?
#
loop_
_entity_poly.entity_id
_entity_poly.type
_entity_poly.pdbx_seq_one_letter_code
_entity_poly.pdbx_strand_id
1 'polypeptide(L)'
;MRLGEFDVLVGINLLREGLDIPEVSLVAILDADKEGFLRSERSLIQTIGRAARNTDGKVIMYADELTDSMDKAISETNRRRAIQMRYNKEHGIIPQTIKKSVRDTIRASIVAEASEKYEIDKESSVEDIINKLTEEMLQHAEKMEFEEAAKLRDQIKELESSL
;
A
#
# COMPACT_ATOMS: atom_id res chain seq x y z
N MET A 1 -2.48 -6.24 -2.95
CA MET A 1 -1.25 -5.45 -3.16
C MET A 1 -0.36 -5.36 -1.91
N ARG A 2 -0.80 -4.79 -0.78
CA ARG A 2 0.08 -4.65 0.41
C ARG A 2 0.43 -5.96 1.15
N LEU A 3 -0.37 -7.01 0.99
CA LEU A 3 -0.11 -8.39 1.47
C LEU A 3 0.43 -9.32 0.36
N GLY A 4 0.70 -8.81 -0.85
CA GLY A 4 1.13 -9.64 -1.99
C GLY A 4 0.03 -10.47 -2.67
N GLU A 5 -1.21 -10.50 -2.16
CA GLU A 5 -2.30 -11.32 -2.75
C GLU A 5 -2.82 -10.84 -4.12
N PHE A 6 -2.51 -9.61 -4.53
CA PHE A 6 -3.01 -9.04 -5.79
C PHE A 6 -1.93 -8.18 -6.43
N ASP A 7 -1.65 -8.43 -7.72
CA ASP A 7 -0.69 -7.69 -8.53
C ASP A 7 -1.32 -6.54 -9.34
N VAL A 8 -2.64 -6.58 -9.54
CA VAL A 8 -3.37 -5.58 -10.34
C VAL A 8 -4.65 -5.17 -9.61
N LEU A 9 -4.93 -3.86 -9.61
CA LEU A 9 -6.18 -3.29 -9.13
C LEU A 9 -6.84 -2.51 -10.28
N VAL A 10 -8.08 -2.88 -10.62
CA VAL A 10 -8.86 -2.21 -11.66
C VAL A 10 -10.01 -1.45 -11.00
N GLY A 11 -10.18 -0.19 -11.36
CA GLY A 11 -11.25 0.64 -10.81
C GLY A 11 -11.57 1.85 -11.67
N ILE A 12 -12.82 2.30 -11.61
CA ILE A 12 -13.33 3.45 -12.38
C ILE A 12 -12.82 4.77 -11.77
N ASN A 13 -12.75 4.82 -10.44
CA ASN A 13 -12.30 6.00 -9.70
C ASN A 13 -11.29 5.60 -8.64
N LEU A 14 -10.00 5.65 -9.01
CA LEU A 14 -8.88 5.43 -8.08
C LEU A 14 -8.54 6.68 -7.26
N LEU A 15 -9.41 7.72 -7.30
CA LEU A 15 -9.18 9.00 -6.63
C LEU A 15 -9.54 9.00 -5.14
N ARG A 16 -9.96 7.87 -4.55
CA ARG A 16 -10.24 7.84 -3.10
C ARG A 16 -9.02 8.36 -2.32
N GLU A 17 -9.32 9.26 -1.39
CA GLU A 17 -8.37 9.77 -0.40
C GLU A 17 -7.79 8.55 0.34
N GLY A 18 -6.52 8.24 0.12
CA GLY A 18 -5.85 7.15 0.84
C GLY A 18 -5.22 6.03 0.01
N LEU A 19 -5.36 5.98 -1.33
CA LEU A 19 -4.51 5.10 -2.14
C LEU A 19 -3.07 5.67 -2.22
N ASP A 20 -2.33 5.50 -1.14
CA ASP A 20 -0.90 5.77 -1.00
C ASP A 20 -0.17 4.42 -0.99
N ILE A 21 0.17 3.88 -2.17
CA ILE A 21 0.75 2.53 -2.29
C ILE A 21 2.13 2.67 -2.96
N PRO A 22 3.23 2.75 -2.18
CA PRO A 22 4.60 2.86 -2.71
C PRO A 22 5.00 1.72 -3.66
N GLU A 23 4.32 0.58 -3.58
CA GLU A 23 4.54 -0.61 -4.40
C GLU A 23 4.02 -0.45 -5.84
N VAL A 24 3.16 0.54 -6.11
CA VAL A 24 2.62 0.77 -7.46
C VAL A 24 3.67 1.45 -8.35
N SER A 25 4.22 0.70 -9.30
CA SER A 25 5.14 1.22 -10.33
C SER A 25 4.45 1.62 -11.63
N LEU A 26 3.22 1.15 -11.89
CA LEU A 26 2.51 1.42 -13.13
C LEU A 26 1.05 1.80 -12.88
N VAL A 27 0.61 2.89 -13.50
CA VAL A 27 -0.79 3.29 -13.61
C VAL A 27 -1.20 3.31 -15.08
N ALA A 28 -2.22 2.52 -15.44
CA ALA A 28 -2.79 2.52 -16.78
C ALA A 28 -4.16 3.22 -16.77
N ILE A 29 -4.32 4.23 -17.64
CA ILE A 29 -5.57 4.96 -17.82
C ILE A 29 -6.13 4.56 -19.19
N LEU A 30 -7.18 3.73 -19.18
CA LEU A 30 -7.93 3.39 -20.38
C LEU A 30 -8.87 4.54 -20.75
N ASP A 31 -9.15 4.71 -22.05
CA ASP A 31 -10.06 5.74 -22.55
C ASP A 31 -9.70 7.14 -22.00
N ALA A 32 -8.41 7.50 -22.10
CA ALA A 32 -7.88 8.73 -21.54
C ALA A 32 -8.39 10.00 -22.27
N ASP A 33 -8.82 9.85 -23.52
CA ASP A 33 -9.38 10.90 -24.37
C ASP A 33 -10.90 11.10 -24.21
N LYS A 34 -11.58 10.24 -23.44
CA LYS A 34 -13.02 10.38 -23.20
C LYS A 34 -13.26 11.45 -22.14
N GLU A 35 -13.38 12.69 -22.60
CA GLU A 35 -13.61 13.84 -21.73
C GLU A 35 -14.85 13.66 -20.84
N GLY A 36 -14.78 14.27 -19.65
CA GLY A 36 -15.77 14.12 -18.59
C GLY A 36 -15.12 14.23 -17.23
N PHE A 37 -15.88 13.98 -16.16
CA PHE A 37 -15.39 14.15 -14.79
C PHE A 37 -14.09 13.36 -14.53
N LEU A 38 -14.07 12.07 -14.89
CA LEU A 38 -12.95 11.15 -14.63
C LEU A 38 -11.71 11.40 -15.50
N ARG A 39 -11.81 12.21 -16.55
CA ARG A 39 -10.73 12.54 -17.48
C ARG A 39 -10.47 14.04 -17.57
N SER A 40 -11.02 14.81 -16.64
CA SER A 40 -10.66 16.21 -16.47
C SER A 40 -9.17 16.32 -16.11
N GLU A 41 -8.55 17.46 -16.44
CA GLU A 41 -7.18 17.80 -16.06
C GLU A 41 -6.86 17.43 -14.60
N ARG A 42 -7.75 17.82 -13.67
CA ARG A 42 -7.58 17.57 -12.23
C ARG A 42 -7.58 16.07 -11.92
N SER A 43 -8.51 15.31 -12.50
CA SER A 43 -8.60 13.86 -12.28
C SER A 43 -7.41 13.11 -12.88
N LEU A 44 -6.94 13.52 -14.06
CA LEU A 44 -5.74 12.96 -14.68
C LEU A 44 -4.51 13.21 -13.82
N ILE A 45 -4.28 14.45 -13.36
CA ILE A 45 -3.16 14.79 -12.47
C ILE A 45 -3.19 13.95 -11.18
N GLN A 46 -4.35 13.81 -10.55
CA GLN A 46 -4.49 13.00 -9.34
C GLN A 46 -4.23 11.51 -9.59
N THR A 47 -4.65 10.99 -10.76
CA THR A 47 -4.44 9.60 -11.15
C THR A 47 -2.96 9.35 -11.44
N ILE A 48 -2.28 10.27 -12.15
CA ILE A 48 -0.83 10.24 -12.36
C ILE A 48 -0.07 10.22 -11.03
N GLY A 49 -0.53 11.02 -10.06
CA GLY A 49 0.08 11.12 -8.73
C GLY A 49 0.14 9.80 -7.97
N ARG A 50 -0.66 8.79 -8.34
CA ARG A 50 -0.61 7.45 -7.72
C ARG A 50 0.69 6.71 -8.05
N ALA A 51 1.30 6.95 -9.21
CA ALA A 51 2.58 6.37 -9.60
C ALA A 51 3.79 7.13 -8.98
N ALA A 52 3.61 8.35 -8.47
CA ALA A 52 4.71 9.23 -8.07
C ALA A 52 5.44 8.80 -6.78
N ARG A 53 4.95 7.74 -6.11
CA ARG A 53 5.52 7.24 -4.85
C ARG A 53 6.57 6.15 -5.04
N ASN A 54 6.73 5.70 -6.28
CA ASN A 54 7.70 4.70 -6.69
C ASN A 54 8.74 5.35 -7.61
N THR A 55 10.01 5.00 -7.44
CA THR A 55 11.12 5.49 -8.27
C THR A 55 10.97 5.11 -9.74
N ASP A 56 10.36 3.95 -10.01
CA ASP A 56 10.07 3.43 -11.34
C ASP A 56 8.63 3.75 -11.78
N GLY A 57 7.97 4.68 -11.07
CA GLY A 57 6.62 5.14 -11.34
C GLY A 57 6.42 5.60 -12.77
N LYS A 58 5.53 4.91 -13.49
CA LYS A 58 5.15 5.18 -14.87
C LYS A 58 3.63 5.26 -15.02
N VAL A 59 3.19 6.10 -15.94
CA VAL A 59 1.78 6.21 -16.34
C VAL A 59 1.67 5.94 -17.83
N ILE A 60 0.70 5.12 -18.21
CA ILE A 60 0.32 4.87 -19.61
C ILE A 60 -1.11 5.35 -19.80
N MET A 61 -1.31 6.26 -20.75
CA MET A 61 -2.64 6.73 -21.16
C MET A 61 -2.96 6.13 -22.52
N TYR A 62 -4.02 5.33 -22.59
CA TYR A 62 -4.54 4.80 -23.85
C TYR A 62 -5.61 5.76 -24.36
N ALA A 63 -5.39 6.30 -25.56
CA ALA A 63 -6.22 7.30 -26.19
C ALA A 63 -6.02 7.25 -27.70
N ASP A 64 -7.06 7.61 -28.46
CA ASP A 64 -6.97 7.79 -29.90
C ASP A 64 -6.45 9.21 -30.23
N GLU A 65 -6.81 10.20 -29.42
CA GLU A 65 -6.44 11.61 -29.60
C GLU A 65 -5.86 12.26 -28.33
N LEU A 66 -5.04 13.30 -28.51
CA LEU A 66 -4.53 14.10 -27.39
C LEU A 66 -5.51 15.23 -27.07
N THR A 67 -6.28 15.10 -25.98
CA THR A 67 -7.20 16.15 -25.52
C THR A 67 -6.48 17.27 -24.78
N ASP A 68 -7.12 18.45 -24.66
CA ASP A 68 -6.60 19.58 -23.88
C ASP A 68 -6.39 19.23 -22.40
N SER A 69 -7.30 18.44 -21.81
CA SER A 69 -7.17 17.92 -20.45
C SER A 69 -5.92 17.04 -20.29
N MET A 70 -5.63 16.19 -21.27
CA MET A 70 -4.42 15.35 -21.28
C MET A 70 -3.16 16.19 -21.44
N ASP A 71 -3.13 17.09 -22.41
CA ASP A 71 -1.96 17.94 -22.68
C ASP A 71 -1.57 18.76 -21.45
N LYS A 72 -2.54 19.39 -20.78
CA LYS A 72 -2.32 20.13 -19.54
C LYS A 72 -1.78 19.24 -18.42
N ALA A 73 -2.37 18.06 -18.22
CA ALA A 73 -1.94 17.13 -17.19
C ALA A 73 -0.51 16.60 -17.44
N ILE A 74 -0.19 16.25 -18.69
CA ILE A 74 1.14 15.78 -19.12
C ILE A 74 2.16 16.91 -18.97
N SER A 75 1.85 18.11 -19.44
CA SER A 75 2.72 19.28 -19.37
C SER A 75 3.05 19.67 -17.93
N GLU A 76 2.05 19.71 -17.03
CA GLU A 76 2.28 20.01 -15.62
C GLU A 76 3.10 18.90 -14.93
N THR A 77 2.87 17.64 -15.27
CA THR A 77 3.65 16.50 -14.76
C THR A 77 5.12 16.62 -15.17
N ASN A 78 5.38 16.89 -16.45
CA ASN A 78 6.73 17.06 -16.98
C ASN A 78 7.43 18.28 -16.37
N ARG A 79 6.72 19.40 -16.21
CA ARG A 79 7.24 20.61 -15.55
C ARG A 79 7.70 20.31 -14.13
N ARG A 80 6.86 19.65 -13.33
CA ARG A 80 7.20 19.27 -11.95
C ARG A 80 8.40 18.32 -11.89
N ARG A 81 8.42 17.30 -12.76
CA ARG A 81 9.53 16.33 -12.82
C ARG A 81 10.85 17.02 -13.17
N ALA A 82 10.86 17.95 -14.12
CA ALA A 82 12.05 18.71 -14.48
C ALA A 82 12.61 19.53 -13.31
N ILE A 83 11.74 20.20 -12.54
CA ILE A 83 12.12 20.95 -11.34
C ILE A 83 12.72 20.01 -10.29
N GLN A 84 12.07 18.86 -10.03
CA GLN A 84 12.55 17.86 -9.07
C GLN A 84 13.90 17.28 -9.47
N MET A 85 14.09 16.92 -10.75
CA MET A 85 15.37 16.39 -11.24
C MET A 85 16.50 17.41 -11.09
N ARG A 86 16.23 18.68 -11.40
CA ARG A 86 17.21 19.76 -11.21
C ARG A 86 17.58 19.92 -9.74
N TYR A 87 16.58 20.00 -8.86
CA TYR A 87 16.80 20.09 -7.41
C TYR A 87 17.62 18.91 -6.89
N ASN A 88 17.27 17.69 -7.29
CA ASN A 88 17.99 16.49 -6.89
C ASN A 88 19.46 16.52 -7.35
N LYS A 89 19.71 16.95 -8.58
CA LYS A 89 21.07 17.07 -9.12
C LYS A 89 21.90 18.12 -8.38
N GLU A 90 21.30 19.27 -8.08
CA GLU A 90 21.95 20.37 -7.34
C GLU A 90 22.31 19.97 -5.90
N HIS A 91 21.50 19.10 -5.27
CA HIS A 91 21.66 18.69 -3.87
C HIS A 91 22.25 17.28 -3.69
N GLY A 92 22.60 16.59 -4.78
CA GLY A 92 23.11 15.22 -4.73
C GLY A 92 22.11 14.18 -4.20
N ILE A 93 20.81 14.42 -4.36
CA ILE A 93 19.74 13.53 -3.87
C ILE A 93 19.50 12.42 -4.89
N ILE A 94 19.60 11.17 -4.45
CA ILE A 94 19.22 9.99 -5.23
C ILE A 94 17.78 9.62 -4.86
N PRO A 95 16.82 9.61 -5.81
CA PRO A 95 15.46 9.18 -5.54
C PRO A 95 15.43 7.76 -4.98
N GLN A 96 14.71 7.56 -3.88
CA GLN A 96 14.49 6.25 -3.29
C GLN A 96 13.00 6.05 -3.00
N THR A 97 12.50 4.84 -3.28
CA THR A 97 11.12 4.48 -2.95
C THR A 97 11.01 4.30 -1.43
N ILE A 98 10.04 4.97 -0.82
CA ILE A 98 9.79 4.83 0.61
C ILE A 98 9.27 3.41 0.88
N LYS A 99 10.07 2.59 1.58
CA LYS A 99 9.60 1.31 2.12
C LYS A 99 8.90 1.57 3.44
N LYS A 100 7.57 1.60 3.44
CA LYS A 100 6.80 1.51 4.69
C LYS A 100 6.62 0.03 5.02
N SER A 101 7.23 -0.42 6.12
CA SER A 101 6.99 -1.77 6.65
C SER A 101 5.56 -1.83 7.19
N VAL A 102 4.64 -2.34 6.37
CA VAL A 102 3.26 -2.64 6.82
C VAL A 102 3.27 -3.60 8.02
N ARG A 103 4.27 -4.49 8.07
CA ARG A 103 4.44 -5.51 9.12
C ARG A 103 4.79 -4.96 10.50
N ASP A 104 5.57 -3.87 10.58
CA ASP A 104 6.06 -3.39 11.89
C ASP A 104 4.94 -2.76 12.73
N THR A 105 3.97 -2.11 12.08
CA THR A 105 2.82 -1.50 12.77
C THR A 105 1.83 -2.55 13.26
N ILE A 106 1.57 -3.58 12.47
CA ILE A 106 0.66 -4.68 12.84
C ILE A 106 1.29 -5.51 13.98
N ARG A 107 2.58 -5.83 13.89
CA ARG A 107 3.32 -6.52 14.96
C ARG A 107 3.24 -5.74 16.28
N ALA A 108 3.47 -4.43 16.26
CA ALA A 108 3.40 -3.62 17.46
C ALA A 108 2.00 -3.64 18.11
N SER A 109 0.92 -3.68 17.33
CA SER A 109 -0.44 -3.78 17.88
C SER A 109 -0.75 -5.18 18.41
N ILE A 110 -0.39 -6.25 17.68
CA ILE A 110 -0.61 -7.63 18.11
C ILE A 110 0.16 -7.92 19.40
N VAL A 111 1.42 -7.49 19.49
CA VAL A 111 2.24 -7.66 20.70
C VAL A 111 1.65 -6.86 21.86
N ALA A 112 1.20 -5.61 21.64
CA ALA A 112 0.58 -4.81 22.69
C ALA A 112 -0.72 -5.45 23.23
N GLU A 113 -1.61 -5.89 22.34
CA GLU A 113 -2.87 -6.56 22.72
C GLU A 113 -2.62 -7.88 23.46
N ALA A 114 -1.68 -8.70 22.98
CA ALA A 114 -1.33 -9.96 23.63
C ALA A 114 -0.67 -9.73 25.00
N SER A 115 0.22 -8.73 25.11
CA SER A 115 0.84 -8.37 26.40
C SER A 115 -0.19 -7.91 27.44
N GLU A 116 -1.20 -7.15 27.02
CA GLU A 116 -2.29 -6.69 27.91
C GLU A 116 -3.23 -7.83 28.30
N LYS A 117 -3.61 -8.70 27.35
CA LYS A 117 -4.56 -9.79 27.59
C LYS A 117 -4.02 -10.90 28.51
N TYR A 118 -2.71 -11.17 28.45
CA TYR A 118 -2.10 -12.31 29.13
C TYR A 118 -1.11 -11.92 30.24
N GLU A 119 -1.14 -10.66 30.69
CA GLU A 119 -0.24 -10.09 31.72
C GLU A 119 1.23 -10.51 31.50
N ILE A 120 1.68 -10.38 30.26
CA ILE A 120 2.98 -10.88 29.84
C ILE A 120 4.05 -9.86 30.26
N ASP A 121 5.05 -10.29 31.03
CA ASP A 121 6.15 -9.41 31.46
C ASP A 121 6.95 -8.92 30.23
N LYS A 122 7.50 -7.70 30.30
CA LYS A 122 8.12 -6.99 29.16
C LYS A 122 9.32 -7.71 28.51
N GLU A 123 9.80 -8.80 29.10
CA GLU A 123 10.93 -9.63 28.64
C GLU A 123 10.53 -10.90 27.87
N SER A 124 9.23 -11.16 27.71
CA SER A 124 8.77 -12.41 27.09
C SER A 124 9.06 -12.44 25.59
N SER A 125 9.55 -13.58 25.08
CA SER A 125 9.89 -13.75 23.67
C SER A 125 8.63 -13.71 22.81
N VAL A 126 8.77 -13.33 21.53
CA VAL A 126 7.70 -13.47 20.53
C VAL A 126 7.21 -14.92 20.46
N GLU A 127 8.09 -15.88 20.74
CA GLU A 127 7.78 -17.30 20.82
C GLU A 127 6.79 -17.63 21.95
N ASP A 128 6.89 -16.95 23.09
CA ASP A 128 5.97 -17.16 24.23
C ASP A 128 4.56 -16.67 23.90
N ILE A 129 4.47 -15.56 23.15
CA ILE A 129 3.21 -15.01 22.64
C ILE A 129 2.59 -15.98 21.63
N ILE A 130 3.39 -16.50 20.69
CA ILE A 130 2.94 -17.49 19.71
C ILE A 130 2.39 -18.75 20.41
N ASN A 131 3.07 -19.24 21.44
CA ASN A 131 2.63 -20.41 22.19
C ASN A 131 1.27 -20.18 22.87
N LYS A 132 1.08 -19.03 23.53
CA LYS A 132 -0.20 -18.68 24.18
C LYS A 132 -1.35 -18.54 23.17
N LEU A 133 -1.10 -17.89 22.04
CA LEU A 133 -2.09 -17.77 20.96
C LEU A 133 -2.43 -19.14 20.36
N THR A 134 -1.44 -20.03 20.26
CA THR A 134 -1.64 -21.40 19.77
C THR A 134 -2.52 -22.22 20.73
N GLU A 135 -2.30 -22.10 22.04
CA GLU A 135 -3.16 -22.73 23.04
C GLU A 135 -4.61 -22.22 22.94
N GLU A 136 -4.82 -20.90 22.84
CA GLU A 136 -6.16 -20.33 22.72
C GLU A 136 -6.84 -20.73 21.40
N MET A 137 -6.09 -20.78 20.30
CA MET A 137 -6.58 -21.26 19.00
C MET A 137 -7.10 -22.69 19.08
N LEU A 138 -6.34 -23.59 19.74
CA LEU A 138 -6.73 -24.98 19.93
C LEU A 138 -7.98 -25.10 20.81
N GLN A 139 -8.11 -24.29 21.86
CA GLN A 139 -9.31 -24.25 22.69
C GLN A 139 -10.56 -23.82 21.91
N HIS A 140 -10.44 -22.80 21.05
CA HIS A 140 -11.55 -22.39 20.18
C HIS A 140 -11.89 -23.46 19.14
N ALA A 141 -10.89 -24.15 18.58
CA ALA A 141 -11.11 -25.26 17.67
C ALA A 141 -11.85 -26.44 18.35
N GLU A 142 -11.49 -26.78 19.59
CA GLU A 142 -12.21 -27.80 20.38
C GLU A 142 -13.66 -27.41 20.68
N LYS A 143 -13.93 -26.12 20.86
CA LYS A 143 -15.28 -25.56 21.04
C LYS A 143 -16.07 -25.39 19.73
N MET A 144 -15.51 -25.78 18.59
CA MET A 144 -16.07 -25.57 17.24
C MET A 144 -16.26 -24.09 16.85
N GLU A 145 -15.52 -23.18 17.49
CA GLU A 145 -15.51 -21.73 17.22
C GLU A 145 -14.47 -21.41 16.13
N PHE A 146 -14.71 -21.89 14.91
CA PHE A 146 -13.72 -21.85 13.82
C PHE A 146 -13.36 -20.44 13.35
N GLU A 147 -14.23 -19.45 13.50
CA GLU A 147 -13.94 -18.06 13.13
C GLU A 147 -12.87 -17.45 14.04
N GLU A 148 -12.98 -17.67 15.36
CA GLU A 148 -12.00 -17.18 16.33
C GLU A 148 -10.68 -17.95 16.22
N ALA A 149 -10.75 -19.27 16.01
CA ALA A 149 -9.56 -20.08 15.73
C ALA A 149 -8.84 -19.62 14.44
N ALA A 150 -9.58 -19.24 13.40
CA ALA A 150 -9.00 -18.73 12.16
C ALA A 150 -8.31 -17.37 12.37
N LYS A 151 -8.91 -16.47 13.15
CA LYS A 151 -8.28 -15.17 13.51
C LYS A 151 -6.96 -15.38 14.24
N LEU A 152 -6.94 -16.24 15.26
CA LEU A 152 -5.73 -16.53 16.04
C LEU A 152 -4.65 -17.19 15.18
N ARG A 153 -5.02 -18.12 14.30
CA ARG A 153 -4.10 -18.73 13.32
C ARG A 153 -3.44 -17.69 12.42
N ASP A 154 -4.21 -16.74 11.93
CA ASP A 154 -3.70 -15.71 11.03
C ASP A 154 -2.77 -14.74 11.78
N GLN A 155 -3.07 -14.40 13.04
CA GLN A 155 -2.16 -13.66 13.93
C GLN A 155 -0.85 -14.41 14.20
N ILE A 156 -0.90 -15.72 14.46
CA ILE A 156 0.28 -16.57 14.66
C ILE A 156 1.16 -16.57 13.41
N LYS A 157 0.57 -16.81 12.24
CA LYS A 157 1.31 -16.76 10.96
C LYS A 157 1.98 -15.42 10.71
N GLU A 158 1.32 -14.34 11.09
CA GLU A 158 1.87 -13.00 10.92
C GLU A 158 3.08 -12.76 11.83
N LEU A 159 3.02 -13.22 13.09
CA LEU A 159 4.16 -13.23 14.02
C LEU A 159 5.30 -14.14 13.54
N GLU A 160 5.01 -15.37 13.08
CA GLU A 160 6.00 -16.33 12.56
C GLU A 160 6.68 -15.84 11.28
N SER A 161 5.95 -15.18 10.37
CA SER A 161 6.52 -14.62 9.12
C SER A 161 7.52 -13.49 9.34
N SER A 162 7.67 -13.04 10.59
CA SER A 162 8.48 -11.91 11.03
C SER A 162 9.65 -12.30 11.96
N LEU A 163 9.82 -13.59 12.25
CA LEU A 163 11.02 -14.23 12.83
C LEU A 163 12.04 -14.50 11.71
#